data_AF-A0A7S1QLJ0-F1
#
_entry.id   AF-A0A7S1QLJ0-F1
#
_cell.length_a   1.000
_cell.length_b   1.000
_cell.length_c   1.000
_cell.angle_alpha   90.00
_cell.angle_beta   90.00
_cell.angle_gamma   90.00
#
_symmetry.space_group_name_H-M   'P 1'
#
loop_
_entity.id
_entity.type
_entity.pdbx_description
1 polymer ?
#
loop_
_entity_poly.entity_id
_entity_poly.type
_entity_poly.pdbx_seq_one_letter_code
_entity_poly.pdbx_strand_id
1 'polypeptide(L)'
;GGLLDHGSDCLCLTSFTLGYCASQRLGFGPSTFFSLCLSWLPWWLAQWEAYHTGVVRTGGAYFGITEIELVVASIHLISGIGGASVWWTLIPVPGFPGGVELRHICTCIQVTVSTVLALLNLCSALAWARANGVVLAALRRFRPMALLAAITLLWPVTLPGVHLRLLCASVSALYSRFTAELVLCHMTHEEYPSPQPALAVLPALYIAGILGILTGRVGDVAMFVYTTWCVFDAARYITDVVGEVATHLDVLVLRIGKRKG
;
A
#
# COMPACT_ATOMS: atom_id res chain seq x y z
N GLY A 1 -3.22 -10.33 -18.05
CA GLY A 1 -3.99 -10.92 -16.94
C GLY A 1 -3.46 -10.41 -15.62
N GLY A 2 -2.48 -11.10 -15.02
CA GLY A 2 -1.95 -10.79 -13.69
C GLY A 2 -1.49 -9.33 -13.47
N LEU A 3 -0.79 -8.71 -14.44
CA LEU A 3 -0.38 -7.31 -14.31
C LEU A 3 -1.57 -6.34 -14.24
N LEU A 4 -2.64 -6.59 -15.01
CA LEU A 4 -3.83 -5.74 -14.98
C LEU A 4 -4.62 -5.94 -13.69
N ASP A 5 -4.69 -7.19 -13.21
CA ASP A 5 -5.40 -7.55 -11.98
C ASP A 5 -4.66 -7.02 -10.75
N HIS A 6 -3.49 -7.58 -10.44
CA HIS A 6 -2.71 -7.21 -9.27
C HIS A 6 -2.12 -5.79 -9.34
N GLY A 7 -1.86 -5.27 -10.55
CA GLY A 7 -1.45 -3.88 -10.76
C GLY A 7 -2.61 -2.90 -10.53
N SER A 8 -3.84 -3.26 -10.86
CA SER A 8 -5.01 -2.45 -10.47
C SER A 8 -5.25 -2.52 -8.96
N ASP A 9 -5.12 -3.69 -8.34
CA ASP A 9 -5.28 -3.85 -6.90
C ASP A 9 -4.34 -2.93 -6.10
N CYS A 10 -3.08 -2.80 -6.53
CA CYS A 10 -2.12 -1.94 -5.84
C CYS A 10 -2.42 -0.43 -5.95
N LEU A 11 -3.21 -0.01 -6.95
CA LEU A 11 -3.75 1.35 -7.04
C LEU A 11 -4.99 1.51 -6.15
N CYS A 12 -5.92 0.54 -6.24
CA CYS A 12 -7.19 0.57 -5.53
C CYS A 12 -7.03 0.46 -4.01
N LEU A 13 -6.01 -0.26 -3.54
CA LEU A 13 -5.79 -0.52 -2.11
C LEU A 13 -5.68 0.76 -1.28
N THR A 14 -5.03 1.80 -1.80
CA THR A 14 -4.97 3.11 -1.12
C THR A 14 -6.37 3.70 -0.93
N SER A 15 -7.16 3.77 -2.00
CA SER A 15 -8.51 4.32 -1.96
C SER A 15 -9.42 3.51 -1.05
N PHE A 16 -9.29 2.18 -1.10
CA PHE A 16 -9.98 1.24 -0.23
C PHE A 16 -9.68 1.50 1.25
N THR A 17 -8.39 1.63 1.61
CA THR A 17 -7.98 1.93 2.99
C THR A 17 -8.40 3.33 3.45
N LEU A 18 -8.31 4.34 2.57
CA LEU A 18 -8.80 5.68 2.89
C LEU A 18 -10.31 5.68 3.14
N GLY A 19 -11.08 4.93 2.34
CA GLY A 19 -12.51 4.72 2.56
C GLY A 19 -12.81 4.06 3.90
N TYR A 20 -12.07 2.99 4.24
CA TYR A 20 -12.15 2.33 5.54
C TYR A 20 -11.92 3.33 6.69
N CYS A 21 -10.84 4.11 6.63
CA CYS A 21 -10.53 5.12 7.65
C CYS A 21 -11.60 6.23 7.74
N ALA A 22 -12.10 6.69 6.60
CA ALA A 22 -13.11 7.74 6.54
C ALA A 22 -14.44 7.31 7.15
N SER A 23 -14.86 6.07 6.90
CA SER A 23 -16.09 5.48 7.42
C SER A 23 -16.11 5.46 8.96
N GLN A 24 -14.94 5.23 9.55
CA GLN A 24 -14.75 5.16 10.99
C GLN A 24 -14.36 6.49 11.64
N ARG A 25 -14.27 7.58 10.86
CA ARG A 25 -13.79 8.90 11.32
C ARG A 25 -12.46 8.80 12.09
N LEU A 26 -11.49 8.06 11.55
CA LEU A 26 -10.13 8.01 12.11
C LEU A 26 -9.36 9.33 11.99
N GLY A 27 -9.93 10.32 11.27
CA GLY A 27 -9.25 11.56 10.93
C GLY A 27 -8.31 11.38 9.74
N PHE A 28 -7.47 12.39 9.50
CA PHE A 28 -6.44 12.35 8.47
C PHE A 28 -5.10 12.71 9.11
N GLY A 29 -4.44 11.71 9.68
CA GLY A 29 -3.26 11.86 10.55
C GLY A 29 -2.60 10.51 10.83
N PRO A 30 -1.88 10.33 11.95
CA PRO A 30 -1.10 9.12 12.23
C PRO A 30 -1.88 7.82 12.06
N SER A 31 -3.13 7.75 12.53
CA SER A 31 -3.98 6.55 12.41
C SER A 31 -4.26 6.17 10.95
N THR A 32 -4.50 7.15 10.06
CA THR A 32 -4.75 6.89 8.63
C THR A 32 -3.51 6.33 7.95
N PHE A 33 -2.36 6.95 8.19
CA PHE A 33 -1.08 6.53 7.61
C PHE A 33 -0.63 5.18 8.16
N PHE A 34 -0.91 4.91 9.44
CA PHE A 34 -0.72 3.59 10.02
C PHE A 34 -1.60 2.55 9.34
N SER A 35 -2.90 2.81 9.16
CA SER A 35 -3.80 1.93 8.42
C SER A 35 -3.35 1.73 6.96
N LEU A 36 -2.84 2.75 6.28
CA LEU A 36 -2.25 2.61 4.94
C LEU A 36 -1.10 1.62 4.95
N CYS A 37 -0.13 1.76 5.86
CA CYS A 37 0.98 0.80 5.97
C CYS A 37 0.52 -0.61 6.32
N LEU A 38 -0.48 -0.77 7.19
CA LEU A 38 -1.06 -2.07 7.53
C LEU A 38 -1.72 -2.75 6.33
N SER A 39 -2.35 -1.99 5.43
CA SER A 39 -2.92 -2.54 4.21
C SER A 39 -1.84 -2.83 3.15
N TRP A 40 -0.90 -1.90 2.98
CA TRP A 40 0.12 -1.97 1.93
C TRP A 40 1.16 -3.07 2.13
N LEU A 41 1.64 -3.24 3.37
CA LEU A 41 2.77 -4.13 3.65
C LEU A 41 2.45 -5.62 3.40
N PRO A 42 1.31 -6.19 3.85
CA PRO A 42 0.96 -7.57 3.56
C PRO A 42 0.77 -7.84 2.07
N TRP A 43 0.14 -6.90 1.35
CA TRP A 43 -0.03 -7.01 -0.10
C TRP A 43 1.32 -6.99 -0.82
N TRP A 44 2.18 -6.03 -0.49
CA TRP A 44 3.52 -5.95 -1.07
C TRP A 44 4.35 -7.21 -0.76
N LEU A 45 4.26 -7.74 0.47
CA LEU A 45 4.94 -8.97 0.86
C LEU A 45 4.42 -10.20 0.11
N ALA A 46 3.13 -10.25 -0.24
CA ALA A 46 2.59 -11.32 -1.09
C ALA A 46 3.22 -11.29 -2.48
N GLN A 47 3.37 -10.10 -3.07
CA GLN A 47 4.03 -9.94 -4.37
C GLN A 47 5.54 -10.21 -4.29
N TRP A 48 6.17 -9.82 -3.18
CA TRP A 48 7.58 -10.11 -2.92
C TRP A 48 7.82 -11.60 -2.74
N GLU A 49 6.92 -12.32 -2.07
CA GLU A 49 6.97 -13.78 -1.99
C GLU A 49 6.78 -14.42 -3.36
N ALA A 50 5.82 -13.96 -4.15
CA ALA A 50 5.58 -14.46 -5.50
C ALA A 50 6.82 -14.29 -6.39
N TYR A 51 7.49 -13.15 -6.29
CA TYR A 51 8.74 -12.88 -6.98
C TYR A 51 9.82 -13.96 -6.72
N HIS A 52 9.95 -14.43 -5.48
CA HIS A 52 10.92 -15.47 -5.13
C HIS A 52 10.41 -16.89 -5.40
N THR A 53 9.17 -17.18 -5.04
CA THR A 53 8.64 -18.54 -4.98
C THR A 53 7.86 -18.96 -6.23
N GLY A 54 7.48 -18.01 -7.06
CA GLY A 54 6.59 -18.21 -8.20
C GLY A 54 5.10 -18.31 -7.84
N VAL A 55 4.73 -18.21 -6.55
CA VAL A 55 3.35 -18.41 -6.07
C VAL A 55 2.85 -17.18 -5.32
N VAL A 56 1.76 -16.58 -5.81
CA VAL A 56 1.07 -15.48 -5.15
C VAL A 56 0.16 -16.04 -4.04
N ARG A 57 0.48 -15.72 -2.77
CA ARG A 57 -0.35 -16.07 -1.60
C ARG A 57 -0.91 -14.80 -0.97
N THR A 58 -2.19 -14.53 -1.21
CA THR A 58 -2.87 -13.32 -0.73
C THR A 58 -3.79 -13.58 0.47
N GLY A 59 -3.81 -14.81 0.98
CA GLY A 59 -4.67 -15.24 2.08
C GLY A 59 -4.33 -16.63 2.58
N GLY A 60 -4.94 -17.01 3.70
CA GLY A 60 -4.94 -18.38 4.21
C GLY A 60 -6.07 -19.22 3.61
N ALA A 61 -6.21 -20.46 4.06
CA ALA A 61 -7.22 -21.40 3.55
C ALA A 61 -8.68 -20.94 3.77
N TYR A 62 -8.92 -20.09 4.78
CA TYR A 62 -10.28 -19.69 5.20
C TYR A 62 -10.48 -18.17 5.21
N PHE A 63 -9.43 -17.39 4.94
CA PHE A 63 -9.48 -15.93 5.04
C PHE A 63 -8.50 -15.32 4.05
N GLY A 64 -9.03 -14.70 3.01
CA GLY A 64 -8.29 -14.03 1.95
C GLY A 64 -8.86 -12.64 1.64
N ILE A 65 -8.62 -12.17 0.42
CA ILE A 65 -8.97 -10.80 0.00
C ILE A 65 -10.49 -10.61 0.04
N THR A 66 -11.27 -11.58 -0.42
CA THR A 66 -12.73 -11.49 -0.46
C THR A 66 -13.34 -11.26 0.92
N GLU A 67 -12.88 -11.99 1.95
CA GLU A 67 -13.37 -11.79 3.32
C GLU A 67 -13.00 -10.41 3.86
N ILE A 68 -11.81 -9.90 3.53
CA ILE A 68 -11.38 -8.54 3.89
C ILE A 68 -12.30 -7.51 3.22
N GLU A 69 -12.59 -7.67 1.93
CA GLU A 69 -13.49 -6.77 1.20
C GLU A 69 -14.91 -6.77 1.77
N LEU A 70 -15.44 -7.93 2.14
CA LEU A 70 -16.76 -8.05 2.79
C LEU A 70 -16.78 -7.37 4.16
N VAL A 71 -15.70 -7.47 4.94
CA VAL A 71 -15.57 -6.76 6.23
C VAL A 71 -15.58 -5.26 6.01
N VAL A 72 -14.82 -4.74 5.04
CA VAL A 72 -14.78 -3.30 4.75
C VAL A 72 -16.08 -2.79 4.16
N ALA A 73 -16.73 -3.56 3.27
CA ALA A 73 -18.07 -3.26 2.78
C ALA A 73 -19.08 -3.17 3.93
N SER A 74 -19.00 -4.07 4.91
CA SER A 74 -19.84 -4.03 6.11
C SER A 74 -19.59 -2.77 6.94
N ILE A 75 -18.34 -2.34 7.08
CA ILE A 75 -17.98 -1.09 7.77
C ILE A 75 -18.59 0.13 7.06
N HIS A 76 -18.54 0.16 5.72
CA HIS A 76 -19.20 1.21 4.94
C HIS A 76 -20.71 1.22 5.17
N LEU A 77 -21.36 0.05 5.12
CA LEU A 77 -22.80 -0.08 5.34
C LEU A 77 -23.22 0.36 6.74
N ILE A 78 -22.50 -0.10 7.78
CA ILE A 78 -22.74 0.30 9.18
C ILE A 78 -22.63 1.81 9.33
N SER A 79 -21.61 2.43 8.72
CA SER A 79 -21.40 3.88 8.75
C SER A 79 -22.50 4.64 8.02
N GLY A 80 -22.99 4.09 6.90
CA GLY A 80 -24.05 4.68 6.09
C GLY A 80 -25.43 4.61 6.77
N ILE A 81 -25.73 3.51 7.46
CA ILE A 81 -27.02 3.30 8.13
C ILE A 81 -27.05 3.97 9.51
N GLY A 82 -26.03 3.70 10.34
CA GLY A 82 -25.98 4.13 11.74
C GLY A 82 -25.32 5.49 11.97
N GLY A 83 -24.75 6.08 10.91
CA GLY A 83 -23.88 7.24 11.02
C GLY A 83 -22.51 6.88 11.62
N ALA A 84 -21.52 7.74 11.38
CA ALA A 84 -20.15 7.46 11.80
C ALA A 84 -19.90 7.53 13.32
N SER A 85 -20.88 7.98 14.13
CA SER A 85 -20.76 8.00 15.59
C SER A 85 -20.77 6.62 16.23
N VAL A 86 -21.29 5.59 15.53
CA VAL A 86 -21.28 4.20 16.01
C VAL A 86 -19.87 3.69 16.33
N TRP A 87 -18.86 4.22 15.65
CA TRP A 87 -17.47 3.83 15.83
C TRP A 87 -16.84 4.37 17.12
N TRP A 88 -17.49 5.35 17.76
CA TRP A 88 -17.11 5.90 19.07
C TRP A 88 -17.85 5.22 20.23
N THR A 89 -18.71 4.24 19.95
CA THR A 89 -19.35 3.45 21.00
C THR A 89 -18.31 2.69 21.81
N LEU A 90 -18.34 2.88 23.14
CA LEU A 90 -17.49 2.17 24.09
C LEU A 90 -18.02 0.75 24.29
N ILE A 91 -17.18 -0.23 23.97
CA ILE A 91 -17.45 -1.64 24.21
C ILE A 91 -16.77 -2.04 25.53
N PRO A 92 -17.50 -2.61 26.50
CA PRO A 92 -16.89 -3.11 27.72
C PRO A 92 -16.02 -4.33 27.38
N VAL A 93 -14.71 -4.23 27.64
CA VAL A 93 -13.73 -5.30 27.40
C VAL A 93 -13.07 -5.67 28.73
N PRO A 94 -13.00 -6.95 29.11
CA PRO A 94 -12.29 -7.39 30.31
C PRO A 94 -10.85 -6.86 30.36
N GLY A 95 -10.45 -6.26 31.47
CA GLY A 95 -9.12 -5.65 31.64
C GLY A 95 -9.02 -4.18 31.22
N PHE A 96 -10.07 -3.58 30.64
CA PHE A 96 -10.13 -2.17 30.28
C PHE A 96 -11.32 -1.48 30.98
N PRO A 97 -11.14 -0.93 32.19
CA PRO A 97 -12.23 -0.38 33.00
C PRO A 97 -12.99 0.79 32.33
N GLY A 98 -12.38 1.48 31.36
CA GLY A 98 -13.02 2.54 30.58
C GLY A 98 -13.71 2.06 29.30
N GLY A 99 -13.70 0.76 29.02
CA GLY A 99 -14.10 0.21 27.73
C GLY A 99 -13.12 0.56 26.60
N VAL A 100 -13.40 0.06 25.40
CA VAL A 100 -12.63 0.33 24.20
C VAL A 100 -13.59 0.77 23.10
N GLU A 101 -13.32 1.90 22.45
CA GLU A 101 -14.15 2.34 21.32
C GLU A 101 -14.10 1.33 20.17
N LEU A 102 -15.24 1.10 19.51
CA LEU A 102 -15.37 0.14 18.43
C LEU A 102 -14.32 0.33 17.31
N ARG A 103 -13.95 1.57 16.95
CA ARG A 103 -12.89 1.84 15.97
C ARG A 103 -11.52 1.30 16.37
N HIS A 104 -11.18 1.29 17.66
CA HIS A 104 -9.92 0.75 18.14
C HIS A 104 -9.93 -0.78 18.07
N ILE A 105 -11.08 -1.42 18.32
CA ILE A 105 -11.24 -2.86 18.10
C ILE A 105 -11.01 -3.21 16.63
N CYS A 106 -11.62 -2.48 15.69
CA CYS A 106 -11.36 -2.67 14.25
C CYS A 106 -9.89 -2.46 13.88
N THR A 107 -9.23 -1.46 14.46
CA THR A 107 -7.80 -1.22 14.26
C THR A 107 -6.96 -2.39 14.78
N CYS A 108 -7.28 -2.93 15.97
CA CYS A 108 -6.61 -4.12 16.51
C CYS A 108 -6.79 -5.35 15.61
N ILE A 109 -7.98 -5.55 15.05
CA ILE A 109 -8.26 -6.61 14.07
C ILE A 109 -7.40 -6.39 12.82
N GLN A 110 -7.38 -5.17 12.26
CA GLN A 110 -6.56 -4.83 11.11
C GLN A 110 -5.07 -5.11 11.38
N VAL A 111 -4.53 -4.69 12.52
CA VAL A 111 -3.14 -4.97 12.92
C VAL A 111 -2.88 -6.48 12.97
N THR A 112 -3.78 -7.24 13.59
CA THR A 112 -3.63 -8.68 13.77
C THR A 112 -3.61 -9.41 12.43
N VAL A 113 -4.61 -9.16 11.59
CA VAL A 113 -4.71 -9.76 10.25
C VAL A 113 -3.51 -9.38 9.39
N SER A 114 -3.14 -8.10 9.36
CA SER A 114 -2.01 -7.60 8.58
C SER A 114 -0.70 -8.24 9.03
N THR A 115 -0.50 -8.37 10.35
CA THR A 115 0.71 -8.98 10.92
C THR A 115 0.79 -10.46 10.57
N VAL A 116 -0.31 -11.21 10.70
CA VAL A 116 -0.34 -12.63 10.35
C VAL A 116 -0.01 -12.84 8.87
N LEU A 117 -0.68 -12.12 7.96
CA LEU A 117 -0.43 -12.22 6.52
C LEU A 117 1.01 -11.83 6.16
N ALA A 118 1.51 -10.73 6.72
CA ALA A 118 2.88 -10.28 6.51
C ALA A 118 3.91 -11.33 6.98
N LEU A 119 3.71 -11.92 8.16
CA LEU A 119 4.61 -12.95 8.70
C LEU A 119 4.58 -14.23 7.88
N LEU A 120 3.40 -14.68 7.43
CA LEU A 120 3.29 -15.86 6.56
C LEU A 120 4.10 -15.68 5.27
N ASN A 121 3.90 -14.56 4.58
CA ASN A 121 4.58 -14.27 3.31
C ASN A 121 6.09 -14.09 3.51
N LEU A 122 6.49 -13.37 4.57
CA LEU A 122 7.89 -13.18 4.94
C LEU A 122 8.59 -14.50 5.26
N CYS A 123 7.97 -15.37 6.07
CA CYS A 123 8.53 -16.67 6.44
C CYS A 123 8.69 -17.57 5.21
N SER A 124 7.69 -17.60 4.32
CA SER A 124 7.73 -18.38 3.08
C SER A 124 8.87 -17.96 2.17
N ALA A 125 8.97 -16.66 1.87
CA ALA A 125 10.01 -16.13 1.00
C ALA A 125 11.41 -16.25 1.62
N LEU A 126 11.57 -16.07 2.94
CA LEU A 126 12.85 -16.29 3.61
C LEU A 126 13.23 -17.77 3.68
N ALA A 127 12.27 -18.69 3.80
CA ALA A 127 12.54 -20.13 3.71
C ALA A 127 13.06 -20.48 2.31
N TRP A 128 12.42 -19.98 1.26
CA TRP A 128 12.89 -20.13 -0.12
C TRP A 128 14.29 -19.52 -0.31
N ALA A 129 14.52 -18.29 0.18
CA ALA A 129 15.80 -17.62 0.02
C ALA A 129 16.94 -18.33 0.77
N ARG A 130 16.64 -18.95 1.92
CA ARG A 130 17.60 -19.79 2.67
C ARG A 130 17.96 -21.06 1.89
N ALA A 131 16.96 -21.75 1.34
CA ALA A 131 17.17 -22.95 0.54
C ALA A 131 18.04 -22.68 -0.70
N ASN A 132 17.98 -21.45 -1.24
CA ASN A 132 18.74 -21.04 -2.42
C ASN A 132 20.01 -20.22 -2.11
N GLY A 133 20.36 -20.01 -0.84
CA GLY A 133 21.57 -19.26 -0.45
C GLY A 133 21.56 -17.75 -0.79
N VAL A 134 20.39 -17.16 -1.05
CA VAL A 134 20.24 -15.77 -1.54
C VAL A 134 19.58 -14.81 -0.54
N VAL A 135 19.55 -15.16 0.76
CA VAL A 135 18.89 -14.39 1.83
C VAL A 135 19.29 -12.91 1.84
N LEU A 136 20.58 -12.60 1.74
CA LEU A 136 21.05 -11.21 1.78
C LEU A 136 20.55 -10.40 0.57
N ALA A 137 20.53 -11.01 -0.61
CA ALA A 137 20.00 -10.37 -1.81
C ALA A 137 18.48 -10.16 -1.72
N ALA A 138 17.75 -11.14 -1.18
CA ALA A 138 16.32 -11.03 -0.92
C ALA A 138 16.01 -9.86 0.05
N LEU A 139 16.73 -9.77 1.18
CA LEU A 139 16.55 -8.70 2.17
C LEU A 139 16.94 -7.32 1.64
N ARG A 140 17.95 -7.22 0.77
CA ARG A 140 18.33 -5.92 0.15
C ARG A 140 17.21 -5.35 -0.71
N ARG A 141 16.40 -6.19 -1.35
CA ARG A 141 15.24 -5.78 -2.16
C ARG A 141 14.09 -5.23 -1.31
N PHE A 142 14.11 -5.44 0.01
CA PHE A 142 13.12 -4.89 0.95
C PHE A 142 13.31 -3.38 1.22
N ARG A 143 14.51 -2.84 0.95
CA ARG A 143 14.88 -1.45 1.29
C ARG A 143 13.89 -0.39 0.78
N PRO A 144 13.40 -0.42 -0.47
CA PRO A 144 12.50 0.63 -0.97
C PRO A 144 11.20 0.69 -0.17
N MET A 145 10.59 -0.48 0.10
CA MET A 145 9.36 -0.58 0.87
C MET A 145 9.59 -0.21 2.34
N ALA A 146 10.71 -0.62 2.94
CA ALA A 146 11.06 -0.24 4.31
C ALA A 146 11.19 1.28 4.47
N LEU A 147 11.88 1.94 3.53
CA LEU A 147 12.08 3.38 3.55
C LEU A 147 10.74 4.13 3.36
N LEU A 148 9.93 3.68 2.40
CA LEU A 148 8.61 4.24 2.15
C LEU A 148 7.72 4.12 3.40
N ALA A 149 7.63 2.93 3.98
CA ALA A 149 6.82 2.68 5.18
C ALA A 149 7.32 3.49 6.38
N ALA A 150 8.63 3.57 6.60
CA ALA A 150 9.21 4.34 7.70
C ALA A 150 8.83 5.83 7.60
N ILE A 151 9.00 6.46 6.44
CA ILE A 151 8.66 7.88 6.27
C ILE A 151 7.13 8.08 6.34
N THR A 152 6.35 7.19 5.75
CA THR A 152 4.87 7.21 5.80
C THR A 152 4.35 7.20 7.24
N LEU A 153 4.99 6.42 8.13
CA LEU A 153 4.63 6.34 9.54
C LEU A 153 5.18 7.52 10.38
N LEU A 154 6.43 7.91 10.14
CA LEU A 154 7.09 8.94 10.93
C LEU A 154 6.55 10.34 10.65
N TRP A 155 6.30 10.68 9.38
CA TRP A 155 5.89 12.02 8.97
C TRP A 155 4.66 12.56 9.71
N PRO A 156 3.50 11.87 9.76
CA PRO A 156 2.32 12.39 10.45
C PRO A 156 2.51 12.51 11.97
N VAL A 157 3.47 11.78 12.54
CA VAL A 157 3.79 11.82 13.99
C VAL A 157 4.74 12.97 14.31
N THR A 158 5.78 13.17 13.50
CA THR A 158 6.82 14.17 13.74
C THR A 158 6.53 15.53 13.10
N LEU A 159 5.72 15.55 12.05
CA LEU A 159 5.32 16.73 11.28
C LEU A 159 3.79 16.82 11.16
N PRO A 160 3.06 16.88 12.29
CA PRO A 160 1.61 16.87 12.29
C PRO A 160 1.05 18.04 11.47
N GLY A 161 0.18 17.74 10.51
CA GLY A 161 -0.48 18.73 9.65
C GLY A 161 0.36 19.25 8.48
N VAL A 162 1.66 18.93 8.41
CA VAL A 162 2.52 19.38 7.29
C VAL A 162 2.27 18.52 6.07
N HIS A 163 1.59 19.10 5.07
CA HIS A 163 1.41 18.52 3.72
C HIS A 163 0.83 17.10 3.67
N LEU A 164 0.10 16.66 4.70
CA LEU A 164 -0.35 15.27 4.81
C LEU A 164 -1.11 14.79 3.56
N ARG A 165 -1.89 15.66 2.90
CA ARG A 165 -2.65 15.29 1.70
C ARG A 165 -1.73 15.03 0.51
N LEU A 166 -0.76 15.92 0.30
CA LEU A 166 0.24 15.79 -0.76
C LEU A 166 1.17 14.61 -0.49
N LEU A 167 1.58 14.42 0.77
CA LEU A 167 2.33 13.24 1.19
C LEU A 167 1.57 11.97 0.88
N CYS A 168 0.30 11.87 1.28
CA CYS A 168 -0.53 10.69 1.03
C CYS A 168 -0.57 10.36 -0.46
N ALA A 169 -0.79 11.35 -1.33
CA ALA A 169 -0.78 11.15 -2.77
C ALA A 169 0.60 10.68 -3.29
N SER A 170 1.69 11.31 -2.82
CA SER A 170 3.06 10.92 -3.20
C SER A 170 3.40 9.50 -2.76
N VAL A 171 3.20 9.15 -1.50
CA VAL A 171 3.55 7.82 -0.97
C VAL A 171 2.68 6.72 -1.55
N SER A 172 1.42 7.03 -1.90
CA SER A 172 0.53 6.08 -2.58
C SER A 172 0.98 5.84 -4.02
N ALA A 173 1.36 6.89 -4.75
CA ALA A 173 1.89 6.74 -6.10
C ALA A 173 3.19 5.94 -6.12
N LEU A 174 4.11 6.21 -5.18
CA LEU A 174 5.34 5.43 -5.00
C LEU A 174 5.04 3.97 -4.67
N TYR A 175 4.12 3.72 -3.73
CA TYR A 175 3.70 2.37 -3.36
C TYR A 175 3.17 1.59 -4.57
N SER A 176 2.25 2.17 -5.34
CA SER A 176 1.67 1.53 -6.52
C SER A 176 2.75 1.30 -7.60
N ARG A 177 3.64 2.26 -7.83
CA ARG A 177 4.78 2.13 -8.75
C ARG A 177 5.70 0.97 -8.37
N PHE A 178 6.08 0.83 -7.11
CA PHE A 178 6.97 -0.24 -6.62
C PHE A 178 6.30 -1.61 -6.69
N THR A 179 5.02 -1.66 -6.33
CA THR A 179 4.25 -2.90 -6.32
C THR A 179 3.99 -3.39 -7.74
N ALA A 180 3.60 -2.50 -8.67
CA ALA A 180 3.38 -2.85 -10.07
C ALA A 180 4.67 -3.39 -10.74
N GLU A 181 5.82 -2.81 -10.43
CA GLU A 181 7.11 -3.31 -10.93
C GLU A 181 7.51 -4.65 -10.34
N LEU A 182 7.23 -4.86 -9.05
CA LEU A 182 7.48 -6.16 -8.43
C LEU A 182 6.60 -7.26 -9.05
N VAL A 183 5.34 -6.95 -9.33
CA VAL A 183 4.42 -7.83 -10.09
C VAL A 183 4.97 -8.08 -11.49
N LEU A 184 5.43 -7.03 -12.19
CA LEU A 184 6.02 -7.18 -13.53
C LEU A 184 7.23 -8.11 -13.49
N CYS A 185 8.22 -7.82 -12.64
CA CYS A 185 9.45 -8.61 -12.54
C CYS A 185 9.17 -10.07 -12.17
N HIS A 186 8.14 -10.32 -11.35
CA HIS A 186 7.67 -11.68 -11.08
C HIS A 186 7.14 -12.36 -12.35
N MET A 187 6.29 -11.67 -13.13
CA MET A 187 5.68 -12.22 -14.34
C MET A 187 6.67 -12.39 -15.50
N THR A 188 7.65 -11.49 -15.63
CA THR A 188 8.66 -11.51 -16.69
C THR A 188 9.92 -12.28 -16.29
N HIS A 189 10.01 -12.74 -15.03
CA HIS A 189 11.21 -13.35 -14.45
C HIS A 189 12.46 -12.45 -14.54
N GLU A 190 12.27 -11.13 -14.49
CA GLU A 190 13.34 -10.15 -14.52
C GLU A 190 13.89 -9.84 -13.13
N GLU A 191 15.10 -9.27 -13.08
CA GLU A 191 15.64 -8.79 -11.81
C GLU A 191 14.95 -7.49 -11.39
N TYR A 192 14.51 -7.41 -10.13
CA TYR A 192 13.93 -6.19 -9.59
C TYR A 192 14.97 -5.05 -9.56
N PRO A 193 14.72 -3.92 -10.26
CA PRO A 193 15.69 -2.83 -10.38
C PRO A 193 15.83 -2.03 -9.07
N SER A 194 17.04 -1.52 -8.81
CA SER A 194 17.32 -0.64 -7.66
C SER A 194 18.43 0.34 -8.04
N PRO A 195 18.16 1.64 -8.29
CA PRO A 195 17.33 2.52 -7.46
C PRO A 195 16.22 3.30 -8.19
N GLN A 196 15.23 3.79 -7.42
CA GLN A 196 14.15 4.63 -7.92
C GLN A 196 14.36 6.11 -7.54
N PRO A 197 14.52 7.03 -8.51
CA PRO A 197 14.85 8.42 -8.24
C PRO A 197 13.83 9.15 -7.36
N ALA A 198 12.52 8.91 -7.58
CA ALA A 198 11.46 9.56 -6.83
C ALA A 198 11.45 9.17 -5.34
N LEU A 199 11.87 7.93 -5.02
CA LEU A 199 12.03 7.50 -3.63
C LEU A 199 13.21 8.20 -2.95
N ALA A 200 14.31 8.44 -3.68
CA ALA A 200 15.52 9.05 -3.13
C ALA A 200 15.28 10.50 -2.66
N VAL A 201 14.27 11.19 -3.21
CA VAL A 201 13.89 12.55 -2.81
C VAL A 201 13.05 12.58 -1.53
N LEU A 202 12.31 11.51 -1.22
CA LEU A 202 11.42 11.45 -0.05
C LEU A 202 12.14 11.69 1.30
N PRO A 203 13.32 11.09 1.58
CA PRO A 203 14.08 11.38 2.80
C PRO A 203 14.52 12.84 2.91
N ALA A 204 14.92 13.45 1.78
CA ALA A 204 15.35 14.84 1.76
C ALA A 204 14.18 15.78 2.09
N LEU A 205 12.99 15.50 1.55
CA LEU A 205 11.78 16.24 1.91
C LEU A 205 11.38 16.03 3.37
N TYR A 206 11.51 14.81 3.89
CA TYR A 206 11.26 14.55 5.31
C TYR A 206 12.18 15.37 6.21
N ILE A 207 13.49 15.38 5.92
CA ILE A 207 14.47 16.21 6.64
C ILE A 207 14.14 17.69 6.50
N ALA A 208 13.79 18.17 5.30
CA ALA A 208 13.38 19.55 5.09
C ALA A 208 12.13 19.93 5.90
N GLY A 209 11.20 18.98 6.09
CA GLY A 209 10.06 19.12 6.98
C GLY A 209 10.47 19.30 8.44
N ILE A 210 11.38 18.46 8.94
CA ILE A 210 11.93 18.56 10.32
C ILE A 210 12.64 19.90 10.55
N LEU A 211 13.33 20.42 9.53
CA LEU A 211 13.99 21.72 9.58
C LEU A 211 13.02 22.91 9.43
N GLY A 212 11.72 22.67 9.27
CA GLY A 212 10.70 23.72 9.08
C GLY A 212 10.70 24.37 7.69
N ILE A 213 11.54 23.91 6.76
CA ILE A 213 11.69 24.48 5.41
C ILE A 213 10.43 24.23 4.57
N LEU A 214 9.71 23.14 4.83
CA LEU A 214 8.46 22.83 4.13
C LEU A 214 7.25 23.64 4.62
N THR A 215 7.44 24.61 5.51
CA THR A 215 6.36 25.50 5.95
C THR A 215 6.21 26.71 5.02
N GLY A 216 4.97 27.08 4.71
CA GLY A 216 4.65 28.20 3.82
C GLY A 216 4.78 27.88 2.33
N ARG A 217 4.65 28.94 1.50
CA ARG A 217 4.43 28.83 0.04
C ARG A 217 5.51 28.03 -0.71
N VAL A 218 6.77 28.13 -0.29
CA VAL A 218 7.87 27.39 -0.93
C VAL A 218 7.71 25.88 -0.68
N GLY A 219 7.36 25.49 0.55
CA GLY A 219 7.06 24.11 0.90
C GLY A 219 5.84 23.56 0.17
N ASP A 220 4.77 24.37 0.05
CA ASP A 220 3.56 24.01 -0.72
C ASP A 220 3.91 23.66 -2.17
N VAL A 221 4.69 24.52 -2.83
CA VAL A 221 5.13 24.32 -4.21
C VAL A 221 6.04 23.11 -4.33
N ALA A 222 7.02 22.96 -3.42
CA ALA A 222 7.95 21.82 -3.43
C ALA A 222 7.22 20.48 -3.30
N MET A 223 6.30 20.37 -2.34
CA MET A 223 5.49 19.17 -2.16
C MET A 223 4.54 18.94 -3.35
N PHE A 224 3.92 19.99 -3.90
CA PHE A 224 3.05 19.84 -5.06
C PHE A 224 3.81 19.34 -6.30
N VAL A 225 4.99 19.90 -6.58
CA VAL A 225 5.86 19.46 -7.69
C VAL A 225 6.27 18.01 -7.47
N TYR A 226 6.68 17.66 -6.25
CA TYR A 226 7.06 16.29 -5.90
C TYR A 226 5.90 15.30 -6.07
N THR A 227 4.71 15.62 -5.56
CA THR A 227 3.51 14.80 -5.73
C THR A 227 3.15 14.63 -7.20
N THR A 228 3.18 15.71 -7.97
CA THR A 228 2.90 15.67 -9.41
C THR A 228 3.87 14.75 -10.13
N TRP A 229 5.16 14.83 -9.80
CA TRP A 229 6.17 13.92 -10.35
C TRP A 229 5.90 12.47 -9.97
N CYS A 230 5.66 12.14 -8.70
CA CYS A 230 5.37 10.77 -8.27
C CYS A 230 4.14 10.18 -8.97
N VAL A 231 3.05 10.95 -9.07
CA VAL A 231 1.81 10.51 -9.73
C VAL A 231 2.04 10.31 -11.23
N PHE A 232 2.73 11.24 -11.88
CA PHE A 232 3.03 11.15 -13.29
C PHE A 232 3.96 9.97 -13.61
N ASP A 233 5.00 9.75 -12.80
CA ASP A 233 5.93 8.62 -12.92
C ASP A 233 5.20 7.28 -12.79
N ALA A 234 4.37 7.13 -11.76
CA ALA A 234 3.55 5.93 -11.55
C ALA A 234 2.59 5.68 -12.73
N ALA A 235 1.88 6.73 -13.19
CA ALA A 235 0.93 6.62 -14.28
C ALA A 235 1.60 6.28 -15.63
N ARG A 236 2.72 6.94 -15.93
CA ARG A 236 3.54 6.65 -17.13
C ARG A 236 4.01 5.21 -17.11
N TYR A 237 4.66 4.79 -16.03
CA TYR A 237 5.18 3.44 -15.90
C TYR A 237 4.10 2.37 -16.13
N ILE A 238 2.96 2.49 -15.46
CA ILE A 238 1.86 1.52 -15.61
C ILE A 238 1.33 1.53 -17.05
N THR A 239 1.17 2.70 -17.67
CA THR A 239 0.67 2.81 -19.04
C THR A 239 1.64 2.19 -20.05
N ASP A 240 2.94 2.46 -19.90
CA ASP A 240 3.99 1.99 -20.79
C ASP A 240 4.11 0.47 -20.70
N VAL A 241 4.23 -0.09 -19.49
CA VAL A 241 4.36 -1.55 -19.30
C VAL A 241 3.11 -2.29 -19.78
N VAL A 242 1.91 -1.78 -19.47
CA VAL A 242 0.67 -2.39 -19.96
C VAL A 242 0.62 -2.35 -21.49
N GLY A 243 1.04 -1.25 -22.11
CA GLY A 243 1.10 -1.09 -23.56
C GLY A 243 2.10 -2.03 -24.23
N GLU A 244 3.30 -2.16 -23.66
CA GLU A 244 4.35 -3.05 -24.15
C GLU A 244 3.92 -4.53 -24.07
N VAL A 245 3.40 -4.97 -22.92
CA VAL A 245 2.91 -6.33 -22.73
C VAL A 245 1.72 -6.62 -23.65
N ALA A 246 0.79 -5.67 -23.80
CA ALA A 246 -0.35 -5.80 -24.70
C ALA A 246 0.09 -5.96 -26.17
N THR A 247 1.06 -5.14 -26.59
CA THR A 247 1.62 -5.19 -27.94
C THR A 247 2.36 -6.50 -28.19
N HIS A 248 3.15 -6.96 -27.21
CA HIS A 248 3.88 -8.22 -27.32
C HIS A 248 2.95 -9.45 -27.41
N LEU A 249 1.85 -9.44 -26.65
CA LEU A 249 0.89 -10.55 -26.62
C LEU A 249 -0.21 -10.46 -27.70
N ASP A 250 -0.21 -9.40 -28.52
CA ASP A 250 -1.28 -9.08 -29.49
C ASP A 250 -2.69 -9.05 -28.85
N VAL A 251 -2.79 -8.46 -27.65
CA VAL A 251 -4.05 -8.35 -26.91
C VAL A 251 -4.50 -6.90 -26.86
N LEU A 252 -5.79 -6.70 -27.14
CA LEU A 252 -6.43 -5.40 -26.99
C LEU A 252 -6.79 -5.15 -25.52
N VAL A 253 -6.07 -4.23 -24.88
CA VAL A 253 -6.39 -3.78 -23.52
C VAL A 253 -7.52 -2.76 -23.58
N LEU A 254 -8.59 -3.00 -22.80
CA LEU A 254 -9.79 -2.16 -22.72
C LEU A 254 -10.53 -1.95 -24.06
N ARG A 255 -10.31 -2.82 -25.06
CA ARG A 255 -11.02 -2.80 -26.35
C ARG A 255 -11.39 -4.22 -26.76
N ILE A 256 -12.57 -4.39 -27.36
CA ILE A 256 -13.01 -5.67 -27.93
C ILE A 256 -12.59 -5.71 -29.40
N GLY A 257 -11.81 -6.72 -29.77
CA GLY A 257 -11.43 -6.96 -31.17
C GLY A 257 -12.63 -7.41 -31.99
N LYS A 258 -12.65 -7.05 -33.29
CA LYS A 258 -13.61 -7.66 -34.22
C LYS A 258 -13.32 -9.16 -34.30
N ARG A 259 -14.35 -9.99 -34.11
CA ARG A 259 -14.27 -11.44 -34.28
C ARG A 259 -13.71 -11.73 -35.68
N LYS A 260 -12.54 -12.39 -35.78
CA LYS A 260 -12.04 -12.88 -37.06
C LYS A 260 -13.06 -13.92 -37.55
N GLY A 261 -13.75 -13.59 -38.65
CA GLY A 261 -14.71 -14.45 -39.32
C GLY A 261 -14.04 -15.61 -40.02
#